data_AF-A0A7D9K559-F1
#
_entry.id   AF-A0A7D9K559-F1
#
_cell.length_a   1.000
_cell.length_b   1.000
_cell.length_c   1.000
_cell.angle_alpha   90.00
_cell.angle_beta   90.00
_cell.angle_gamma   90.00
#
_symmetry.space_group_name_H-M   'P 1'
#
loop_
_entity.id
_entity.type
_entity.pdbx_description
1 polymer ?
#
loop_
_entity_poly.entity_id
_entity_poly.type
_entity_poly.pdbx_seq_one_letter_code
_entity_poly.pdbx_strand_id
1 'polypeptide(L)'
;MFARMLVVASDKTELDVRKIISYPITTYPLSLAHCDGTHMKTEKSALLRKLESFQTETITETQLPMSYAQIYDGGLLLHSILSLTAVGASYASIARTMLSLVCSGRAHEVHVCFDKYVENSIKDSERRQRGAVDTAYTITGPDQKIRLSGKKLLTNGTFKNELAKFLLKEWKKTNYQQTFGGKTLFVSHGGECLQYVPDEQQGITVSRPSYLQGDHEEADTLIAFHVANVSEAENVVVRASDTDVLVILIGAIGRQNEEDSSLPDIIMDCGIGNSRRYINVTNIAEILEEHKPGLASALPGYHAFTGCDFTSAFYRKGKSKPLSIIENDQSGSYVNLFIDMGDRNSDVDLHIASEFVCRIYAVTKTKDVNEARYQKLIQMTGKVDQVIMVKGQKI
;
A
#
# COMPACT_ATOMS: atom_id res chain seq x y z
N MET A 1 -8.55 -26.24 24.16
CA MET A 1 -8.04 -27.00 25.33
C MET A 1 -7.42 -26.08 26.38
N PHE A 2 -6.40 -25.28 26.04
CA PHE A 2 -5.75 -24.31 26.94
C PHE A 2 -6.70 -23.30 27.63
N ALA A 3 -7.61 -22.68 26.88
CA ALA A 3 -8.58 -21.71 27.45
C ALA A 3 -9.48 -22.32 28.55
N ARG A 4 -9.87 -23.59 28.41
CA ARG A 4 -10.65 -24.30 29.44
C ARG A 4 -9.79 -24.70 30.64
N MET A 5 -8.53 -25.06 30.41
CA MET A 5 -7.58 -25.34 31.50
C MET A 5 -7.32 -24.11 32.37
N LEU A 6 -7.16 -22.92 31.77
CA LEU A 6 -7.01 -21.66 32.52
C LEU A 6 -8.22 -21.39 33.43
N VAL A 7 -9.43 -21.56 32.90
CA VAL A 7 -10.67 -21.36 33.67
C VAL A 7 -10.84 -22.41 34.77
N VAL A 8 -10.48 -23.67 34.52
CA VAL A 8 -10.53 -24.72 35.56
C VAL A 8 -9.45 -24.51 36.61
N ALA A 9 -8.26 -24.08 36.22
CA ALA A 9 -7.18 -23.76 37.15
C ALA A 9 -7.57 -22.60 38.06
N SER A 10 -8.19 -21.55 37.51
CA SER A 10 -8.66 -20.42 38.32
C SER A 10 -9.82 -20.77 39.24
N ASP A 11 -10.65 -21.75 38.90
CA ASP A 11 -11.69 -22.22 39.83
C ASP A 11 -11.10 -23.01 41.01
N LYS A 12 -9.92 -23.61 40.83
CA LYS A 12 -9.26 -24.47 41.82
C LYS A 12 -8.11 -23.78 42.56
N THR A 13 -7.74 -22.56 42.19
CA THR A 13 -6.59 -21.83 42.73
C THR A 13 -6.90 -20.33 42.81
N GLU A 14 -6.06 -19.53 43.47
CA GLU A 14 -6.18 -18.05 43.53
C GLU A 14 -5.66 -17.34 42.26
N LEU A 15 -5.64 -18.05 41.14
CA LEU A 15 -5.00 -17.59 39.91
C LEU A 15 -5.88 -16.53 39.21
N ASP A 16 -5.36 -15.30 39.14
CA ASP A 16 -6.04 -14.17 38.49
C ASP A 16 -5.98 -14.27 36.96
N VAL A 17 -7.03 -14.86 36.39
CA VAL A 17 -7.20 -15.00 34.94
C VAL A 17 -7.23 -13.65 34.24
N ARG A 18 -7.81 -12.62 34.85
CA ARG A 18 -7.89 -11.28 34.24
C ARG A 18 -6.49 -10.72 34.03
N LYS A 19 -5.61 -10.88 35.03
CA LYS A 19 -4.22 -10.48 34.90
C LYS A 19 -3.47 -11.30 33.85
N ILE A 20 -3.65 -12.62 33.81
CA ILE A 20 -2.91 -13.49 32.87
C ILE A 20 -3.19 -13.14 31.41
N ILE A 21 -4.47 -12.98 31.05
CA ILE A 21 -4.86 -12.71 29.66
C ILE A 21 -4.61 -11.27 29.19
N SER A 22 -4.14 -10.39 30.10
CA SER A 22 -3.57 -9.11 29.68
C SER A 22 -2.26 -9.29 28.89
N TYR A 23 -1.64 -10.48 28.99
CA TYR A 23 -0.45 -10.86 28.26
C TYR A 23 -0.75 -11.93 27.19
N PRO A 24 0.04 -12.01 26.11
CA PRO A 24 -0.01 -13.13 25.17
C PRO A 24 0.28 -14.46 25.90
N ILE A 25 -0.62 -15.43 25.75
CA ILE A 25 -0.49 -16.80 26.33
C ILE A 25 0.28 -17.76 25.41
N THR A 26 0.75 -17.26 24.28
CA THR A 26 1.52 -17.98 23.26
C THR A 26 2.73 -17.13 22.88
N THR A 27 3.74 -17.74 22.28
CA THR A 27 4.97 -17.06 21.83
C THR A 27 4.68 -15.82 20.98
N TYR A 28 3.64 -15.91 20.14
CA TYR A 28 3.17 -14.81 19.31
C TYR A 28 1.72 -14.45 19.66
N PRO A 29 1.33 -13.17 19.62
CA PRO A 29 -0.05 -12.77 19.83
C PRO A 29 -0.92 -13.25 18.66
N LEU A 30 -1.69 -14.32 18.86
CA LEU A 30 -2.51 -14.92 17.79
C LEU A 30 -3.63 -14.02 17.24
N SER A 31 -3.86 -12.86 17.87
CA SER A 31 -4.70 -11.80 17.30
C SER A 31 -4.04 -11.07 16.12
N LEU A 32 -2.72 -11.18 15.97
CA LEU A 32 -1.88 -10.44 15.02
C LEU A 32 -0.79 -11.32 14.36
N ALA A 33 -0.72 -12.62 14.64
CA ALA A 33 0.30 -13.49 14.04
C ALA A 33 -0.16 -14.95 13.98
N HIS A 34 0.27 -15.66 12.94
CA HIS A 34 0.15 -17.11 12.87
C HIS A 34 1.03 -17.78 13.94
N CYS A 35 0.84 -19.09 14.16
CA CYS A 35 1.58 -19.83 15.19
C CYS A 35 3.08 -19.94 14.89
N ASP A 36 3.48 -19.72 13.63
CA ASP A 36 4.87 -19.68 13.17
C ASP A 36 5.49 -18.27 13.24
N GLY A 37 4.75 -17.28 13.75
CA GLY A 37 5.19 -15.88 13.86
C GLY A 37 4.99 -15.05 12.61
N THR A 38 4.45 -15.61 11.52
CA THR A 38 4.15 -14.84 10.31
C THR A 38 2.95 -13.91 10.51
N HIS A 39 2.93 -12.77 9.82
CA HIS A 39 1.86 -11.76 9.94
C HIS A 39 0.52 -12.31 9.44
N MET A 40 -0.59 -11.92 10.09
CA MET A 40 -1.92 -12.16 9.55
C MET A 40 -2.17 -11.26 8.34
N LYS A 41 -2.84 -11.80 7.31
CA LYS A 41 -3.24 -11.05 6.13
C LYS A 41 -4.70 -10.63 6.15
N THR A 42 -4.98 -9.60 5.36
CA THR A 42 -6.32 -9.13 5.04
C THR A 42 -6.42 -8.87 3.55
N GLU A 43 -7.64 -8.94 3.01
CA GLU A 43 -7.90 -8.69 1.59
C GLU A 43 -7.87 -7.18 1.32
N LYS A 44 -6.69 -6.64 0.96
CA LYS A 44 -6.53 -5.21 0.64
C LYS A 44 -7.45 -4.75 -0.51
N SER A 45 -7.65 -5.61 -1.51
CA SER A 45 -8.55 -5.35 -2.64
C SER A 45 -10.00 -5.11 -2.21
N ALA A 46 -10.42 -5.58 -1.03
CA ALA A 46 -11.73 -5.23 -0.48
C ALA A 46 -11.81 -3.76 -0.05
N LEU A 47 -10.73 -3.17 0.47
CA LEU A 47 -10.66 -1.74 0.75
C LEU A 47 -10.65 -0.95 -0.56
N LEU A 48 -9.84 -1.35 -1.55
CA LEU A 48 -9.82 -0.69 -2.86
C LEU A 48 -11.22 -0.61 -3.49
N ARG A 49 -11.95 -1.73 -3.56
CA ARG A 49 -13.33 -1.73 -4.10
C ARG A 49 -14.30 -0.86 -3.31
N LYS A 50 -14.12 -0.78 -1.98
CA LYS A 50 -14.96 0.06 -1.11
C LYS A 50 -14.65 1.54 -1.34
N LEU A 51 -13.38 1.93 -1.47
CA LEU A 51 -12.99 3.30 -1.80
C LEU A 51 -13.46 3.69 -3.21
N GLU A 52 -13.24 2.81 -4.19
CA GLU A 52 -13.73 2.97 -5.56
C GLU A 52 -15.26 3.15 -5.62
N SER A 53 -16.02 2.51 -4.72
CA SER A 53 -17.49 2.68 -4.70
C SER A 53 -17.98 4.06 -4.27
N PHE A 54 -17.10 4.91 -3.71
CA PHE A 54 -17.44 6.30 -3.42
C PHE A 54 -17.38 7.20 -4.64
N GLN A 55 -16.63 6.82 -5.68
CA GLN A 55 -16.54 7.58 -6.91
C GLN A 55 -17.92 7.77 -7.55
N THR A 56 -18.29 9.01 -7.81
CA THR A 56 -19.59 9.35 -8.42
C THR A 56 -19.53 9.45 -9.94
N GLU A 57 -18.33 9.64 -10.49
CA GLU A 57 -18.10 9.84 -11.91
C GLU A 57 -17.46 8.60 -12.54
N THR A 58 -18.02 8.08 -13.65
CA THR A 58 -17.32 7.03 -14.40
C THR A 58 -16.34 7.66 -15.38
N ILE A 59 -15.04 7.40 -15.18
CA ILE A 59 -13.99 7.86 -16.09
C ILE A 59 -13.66 6.78 -17.12
N THR A 60 -13.74 7.16 -18.38
CA THR A 60 -13.24 6.38 -19.52
C THR A 60 -11.97 7.00 -20.09
N GLU A 61 -11.24 6.25 -20.90
CA GLU A 61 -9.99 6.73 -21.53
C GLU A 61 -10.19 7.99 -22.39
N THR A 62 -11.37 8.17 -22.98
CA THR A 62 -11.75 9.36 -23.75
C THR A 62 -12.04 10.58 -22.90
N GLN A 63 -12.32 10.40 -21.60
CA GLN A 63 -12.58 11.47 -20.64
C GLN A 63 -11.35 11.86 -19.84
N LEU A 64 -10.21 11.19 -20.03
CA LEU A 64 -8.95 11.62 -19.43
C LEU A 64 -8.60 13.04 -19.88
N PRO A 65 -8.02 13.88 -18.99
CA PRO A 65 -7.63 15.24 -19.32
C PRO A 65 -6.81 15.36 -20.60
N MET A 66 -6.89 16.52 -21.25
CA MET A 66 -6.15 16.78 -22.49
C MET A 66 -4.65 16.88 -22.25
N SER A 67 -4.25 17.48 -21.12
CA SER A 67 -2.87 17.54 -20.64
C SER A 67 -2.79 16.83 -19.29
N TYR A 68 -1.86 15.88 -19.20
CA TYR A 68 -1.54 15.19 -17.95
C TYR A 68 -0.13 14.62 -17.99
N ALA A 69 0.48 14.51 -16.81
CA ALA A 69 1.67 13.73 -16.58
C ALA A 69 1.28 12.27 -16.31
N GLN A 70 2.02 11.31 -16.89
CA GLN A 70 1.78 9.89 -16.70
C GLN A 70 2.84 9.29 -15.79
N ILE A 71 2.44 8.74 -14.64
CA ILE A 71 3.35 8.08 -13.69
C ILE A 71 3.08 6.57 -13.73
N TYR A 72 4.13 5.76 -13.83
CA TYR A 72 4.06 4.30 -13.85
C TYR A 72 4.67 3.69 -12.59
N ASP A 73 3.93 2.75 -12.00
CA ASP A 73 4.49 1.74 -11.11
C ASP A 73 5.42 0.83 -11.93
N GLY A 74 6.72 0.93 -11.64
CA GLY A 74 7.76 0.16 -12.30
C GLY A 74 7.63 -1.34 -12.06
N GLY A 75 7.14 -1.77 -10.88
CA GLY A 75 6.84 -3.17 -10.60
C GLY A 75 5.74 -3.71 -11.50
N LEU A 76 4.63 -2.98 -11.61
CA LEU A 76 3.53 -3.33 -12.51
C LEU A 76 3.98 -3.36 -13.98
N LEU A 77 4.80 -2.39 -14.40
CA LEU A 77 5.36 -2.30 -15.75
C LEU A 77 6.24 -3.52 -16.07
N LEU A 78 7.14 -3.87 -15.15
CA LEU A 78 8.01 -5.06 -15.27
C LEU A 78 7.17 -6.33 -15.39
N HIS A 79 6.15 -6.49 -14.54
CA HIS A 79 5.25 -7.64 -14.59
C HIS A 79 4.51 -7.74 -15.92
N SER A 80 4.02 -6.63 -16.45
CA SER A 80 3.28 -6.58 -17.72
C SER A 80 4.13 -7.03 -18.90
N ILE A 81 5.39 -6.59 -18.96
CA ILE A 81 6.26 -6.86 -20.10
C ILE A 81 6.94 -8.22 -19.99
N LEU A 82 7.53 -8.54 -18.84
CA LEU A 82 8.28 -9.78 -18.67
C LEU A 82 7.37 -11.01 -18.71
N SER A 83 6.09 -10.89 -18.31
CA SER A 83 5.14 -12.01 -18.42
C SER A 83 4.85 -12.42 -19.87
N LEU A 84 5.01 -11.50 -20.83
CA LEU A 84 4.81 -11.72 -22.27
C LEU A 84 6.13 -11.94 -23.02
N THR A 85 7.26 -11.73 -22.36
CA THR A 85 8.58 -11.83 -22.98
C THR A 85 8.99 -13.29 -23.13
N ALA A 86 9.28 -13.71 -24.36
CA ALA A 86 9.77 -15.05 -24.65
C ALA A 86 11.20 -15.27 -24.15
N VAL A 87 11.50 -16.49 -23.72
CA VAL A 87 12.88 -16.90 -23.38
C VAL A 87 13.76 -16.71 -24.61
N GLY A 88 14.97 -16.15 -24.42
CA GLY A 88 15.88 -15.81 -25.51
C GLY A 88 15.78 -14.35 -25.99
N ALA A 89 14.81 -13.56 -25.49
CA ALA A 89 14.80 -12.10 -25.72
C ALA A 89 16.03 -11.44 -25.09
N SER A 90 16.60 -10.44 -25.77
CA SER A 90 17.73 -9.67 -25.24
C SER A 90 17.28 -8.55 -24.31
N TYR A 91 18.12 -8.11 -23.38
CA TYR A 91 17.79 -6.98 -22.51
C TYR A 91 17.58 -5.68 -23.28
N ALA A 92 18.29 -5.47 -24.39
CA ALA A 92 18.01 -4.33 -25.29
C ALA A 92 16.61 -4.38 -25.89
N SER A 93 16.13 -5.58 -26.27
CA SER A 93 14.76 -5.73 -26.80
C SER A 93 13.72 -5.44 -25.71
N ILE A 94 13.94 -5.93 -24.49
CA ILE A 94 13.08 -5.67 -23.33
C ILE A 94 13.05 -4.16 -23.03
N ALA A 95 14.22 -3.51 -22.97
CA ALA A 95 14.33 -2.08 -22.72
C ALA A 95 13.61 -1.23 -23.79
N ARG A 96 13.67 -1.65 -25.07
CA ARG A 96 12.95 -0.97 -26.15
C ARG A 96 11.45 -1.14 -26.04
N THR A 97 10.97 -2.34 -25.74
CA THR A 97 9.55 -2.61 -25.52
C THR A 97 9.02 -1.82 -24.32
N MET A 98 9.78 -1.75 -23.22
CA MET A 98 9.43 -0.94 -22.05
C MET A 98 9.33 0.54 -22.40
N LEU A 99 10.35 1.10 -23.05
CA LEU A 99 10.35 2.52 -23.42
C LEU A 99 9.20 2.85 -24.37
N SER A 100 8.99 2.00 -25.39
CA SER A 100 7.91 2.20 -26.35
C SER A 100 6.54 2.17 -25.69
N LEU A 101 6.33 1.34 -24.65
CA LEU A 101 5.06 1.28 -23.93
C LEU A 101 4.82 2.52 -23.09
N VAL A 102 5.84 3.00 -22.35
CA VAL A 102 5.66 4.19 -21.49
C VAL A 102 5.56 5.48 -22.33
N CYS A 103 6.21 5.52 -23.50
CA CYS A 103 6.19 6.67 -24.40
C CYS A 103 5.11 6.58 -25.49
N SER A 104 4.25 5.56 -25.53
CA SER A 104 3.16 5.50 -26.53
C SER A 104 1.92 6.34 -26.16
N GLY A 105 1.80 6.76 -24.90
CA GLY A 105 0.65 7.50 -24.39
C GLY A 105 0.57 8.95 -24.90
N ARG A 106 -0.48 9.68 -24.51
CA ARG A 106 -0.65 11.10 -24.89
C ARG A 106 0.21 12.05 -24.04
N ALA A 107 0.49 11.69 -22.79
CA ALA A 107 1.27 12.50 -21.85
C ALA A 107 2.64 12.94 -22.40
N HIS A 108 2.95 14.22 -22.31
CA HIS A 108 4.27 14.74 -22.70
C HIS A 108 5.33 14.43 -21.64
N GLU A 109 4.93 14.48 -20.36
CA GLU A 109 5.74 14.14 -19.20
C GLU A 109 5.40 12.73 -18.69
N VAL A 110 6.41 11.88 -18.56
CA VAL A 110 6.24 10.47 -18.15
C VAL A 110 7.22 10.15 -17.03
N HIS A 111 6.76 9.50 -15.96
CA HIS A 111 7.61 9.03 -14.87
C HIS A 111 7.51 7.51 -14.71
N VAL A 112 8.62 6.86 -14.39
CA VAL A 112 8.67 5.43 -14.05
C VAL A 112 9.37 5.29 -12.70
N CYS A 113 8.65 4.78 -11.71
CA CYS A 113 9.13 4.66 -10.33
C CYS A 113 9.37 3.18 -9.99
N PHE A 114 10.63 2.80 -9.75
CA PHE A 114 10.99 1.43 -9.38
C PHE A 114 11.25 1.30 -7.87
N ASP A 115 10.89 0.15 -7.30
CA ASP A 115 11.29 -0.22 -5.94
C ASP A 115 12.82 -0.25 -5.80
N LYS A 116 13.29 0.07 -4.60
CA LYS A 116 14.64 -0.17 -4.12
C LYS A 116 14.65 -1.44 -3.27
N TYR A 117 15.35 -2.48 -3.72
CA TYR A 117 15.46 -3.74 -2.99
C TYR A 117 16.62 -3.66 -1.99
N VAL A 118 16.30 -3.52 -0.69
CA VAL A 118 17.26 -3.46 0.43
C VAL A 118 17.24 -4.78 1.21
N GLU A 119 18.40 -5.20 1.73
CA GLU A 119 18.54 -6.37 2.60
C GLU A 119 17.98 -6.09 4.01
N ASN A 120 17.44 -7.13 4.66
CA ASN A 120 16.83 -7.06 6.00
C ASN A 120 15.69 -6.04 6.09
N SER A 121 14.92 -5.90 5.01
CA SER A 121 13.74 -5.04 4.98
C SER A 121 12.61 -5.64 5.81
N ILE A 122 11.78 -4.78 6.40
CA ILE A 122 10.52 -5.19 7.04
C ILE A 122 9.62 -5.93 6.03
N LYS A 123 9.75 -5.64 4.73
CA LYS A 123 9.00 -6.30 3.65
C LYS A 123 9.52 -7.69 3.29
N ASP A 124 10.65 -8.13 3.83
CA ASP A 124 11.21 -9.45 3.49
C ASP A 124 10.25 -10.59 3.84
N SER A 125 9.43 -10.43 4.89
CA SER A 125 8.36 -11.38 5.21
C SER A 125 7.36 -11.51 4.05
N GLU A 126 6.85 -10.40 3.53
CA GLU A 126 5.89 -10.40 2.42
C GLU A 126 6.53 -10.92 1.12
N ARG A 127 7.79 -10.55 0.85
CA ARG A 127 8.56 -11.05 -0.29
C ARG A 127 8.74 -12.57 -0.23
N ARG A 128 9.16 -13.13 0.91
CA ARG A 128 9.32 -14.58 1.12
C ARG A 128 8.01 -15.33 0.92
N GLN A 129 6.90 -14.78 1.41
CA GLN A 129 5.57 -15.38 1.21
C GLN A 129 5.12 -15.37 -0.26
N ARG A 130 5.57 -14.38 -1.06
CA ARG A 130 5.38 -14.34 -2.51
C ARG A 130 6.38 -15.23 -3.28
N GLY A 131 7.20 -16.01 -2.58
CA GLY A 131 8.17 -16.94 -3.15
C GLY A 131 9.47 -16.27 -3.61
N ALA A 132 9.85 -15.15 -2.98
CA ALA A 132 11.07 -14.46 -3.34
C ALA A 132 12.32 -15.34 -3.16
N VAL A 133 13.24 -15.23 -4.12
CA VAL A 133 14.53 -15.94 -4.10
C VAL A 133 15.66 -14.94 -4.28
N ASP A 134 16.46 -14.76 -3.25
CA ASP A 134 17.63 -13.88 -3.27
C ASP A 134 18.84 -14.63 -3.81
N THR A 135 18.85 -14.79 -5.13
CA THR A 135 20.01 -15.34 -5.86
C THR A 135 20.73 -14.21 -6.56
N ALA A 136 22.06 -14.20 -6.45
CA ALA A 136 22.89 -13.22 -7.14
C ALA A 136 22.54 -13.20 -8.64
N TYR A 137 22.32 -12.00 -9.17
CA TYR A 137 22.01 -11.78 -10.57
C TYR A 137 22.85 -10.63 -11.09
N THR A 138 23.25 -10.69 -12.35
CA THR A 138 23.96 -9.59 -13.01
C THR A 138 23.56 -9.51 -14.47
N ILE A 139 23.27 -8.29 -14.93
CA ILE A 139 23.06 -8.00 -16.34
C ILE A 139 24.35 -7.42 -16.89
N THR A 140 25.08 -8.20 -17.69
CA THR A 140 26.41 -7.83 -18.20
C THR A 140 26.33 -6.93 -19.43
N GLY A 141 25.19 -6.90 -20.13
CA GLY A 141 25.03 -6.04 -21.30
C GLY A 141 23.73 -6.24 -22.07
N PRO A 142 23.49 -5.37 -23.08
CA PRO A 142 22.25 -5.32 -23.84
C PRO A 142 21.93 -6.60 -24.64
N ASP A 143 22.95 -7.27 -25.17
CA ASP A 143 22.80 -8.46 -26.01
C ASP A 143 22.60 -9.75 -25.21
N GLN A 144 22.80 -9.69 -23.89
CA GLN A 144 22.53 -10.82 -23.01
C GLN A 144 21.05 -11.19 -23.11
N LYS A 145 20.79 -12.48 -23.28
CA LYS A 145 19.45 -13.03 -23.44
C LYS A 145 18.92 -13.59 -22.12
N ILE A 146 17.65 -13.36 -21.83
CA ILE A 146 16.99 -14.00 -20.69
C ILE A 146 16.94 -15.51 -20.91
N ARG A 147 17.33 -16.27 -19.88
CA ARG A 147 17.38 -17.74 -19.91
C ARG A 147 16.22 -18.40 -19.13
N LEU A 148 15.49 -17.60 -18.38
CA LEU A 148 14.35 -18.02 -17.57
C LEU A 148 13.10 -17.26 -18.05
N SER A 149 11.93 -17.83 -17.79
CA SER A 149 10.68 -17.11 -18.03
C SER A 149 10.61 -15.84 -17.17
N GLY A 150 9.98 -14.79 -17.69
CA GLY A 150 9.86 -13.53 -16.94
C GLY A 150 9.19 -13.70 -15.59
N LYS A 151 8.16 -14.57 -15.49
CA LYS A 151 7.53 -14.91 -14.20
C LYS A 151 8.53 -15.42 -13.16
N LYS A 152 9.50 -16.25 -13.56
CA LYS A 152 10.54 -16.76 -12.65
C LYS A 152 11.54 -15.67 -12.30
N LEU A 153 11.96 -14.85 -13.26
CA LEU A 153 12.87 -13.72 -13.00
C LEU A 153 12.27 -12.72 -12.01
N LEU A 154 10.97 -12.44 -12.11
CA LEU A 154 10.24 -11.52 -11.22
C LEU A 154 10.12 -12.01 -9.77
N THR A 155 10.49 -13.26 -9.46
CA THR A 155 10.61 -13.72 -8.06
C THR A 155 11.93 -13.31 -7.41
N ASN A 156 12.92 -12.88 -8.20
CA ASN A 156 14.23 -12.49 -7.69
C ASN A 156 14.31 -10.95 -7.54
N GLY A 157 14.48 -10.47 -6.30
CA GLY A 157 14.60 -9.04 -6.00
C GLY A 157 15.88 -8.42 -6.57
N THR A 158 17.01 -9.14 -6.48
CA THR A 158 18.29 -8.73 -7.09
C THR A 158 18.17 -8.53 -8.60
N PHE A 159 17.44 -9.41 -9.29
CA PHE A 159 17.17 -9.25 -10.72
C PHE A 159 16.42 -7.95 -11.03
N LYS A 160 15.37 -7.63 -10.26
CA LYS A 160 14.59 -6.41 -10.47
C LYS A 160 15.44 -5.14 -10.28
N ASN A 161 16.24 -5.13 -9.22
CA ASN A 161 17.20 -4.06 -8.94
C ASN A 161 18.22 -3.89 -10.09
N GLU A 162 18.83 -4.99 -10.55
CA GLU A 162 19.78 -4.95 -11.67
C GLU A 162 19.14 -4.53 -12.99
N LEU A 163 17.89 -4.95 -13.24
CA LEU A 163 17.15 -4.51 -14.42
C LEU A 163 16.84 -3.02 -14.38
N ALA A 164 16.38 -2.48 -13.25
CA ALA A 164 16.17 -1.04 -13.11
C ALA A 164 17.47 -0.25 -13.39
N LYS A 165 18.59 -0.65 -12.75
CA LYS A 165 19.92 -0.05 -13.02
C LYS A 165 20.33 -0.15 -14.49
N PHE A 166 20.07 -1.28 -15.13
CA PHE A 166 20.33 -1.46 -16.55
C PHE A 166 19.51 -0.47 -17.39
N LEU A 167 18.21 -0.33 -17.14
CA LEU A 167 17.33 0.60 -17.87
C LEU A 167 17.79 2.06 -17.74
N LEU A 168 18.16 2.50 -16.52
CA LEU A 168 18.70 3.84 -16.29
C LEU A 168 19.96 4.13 -17.13
N LYS A 169 20.76 3.11 -17.46
CA LYS A 169 21.95 3.25 -18.31
C LYS A 169 21.60 3.13 -19.79
N GLU A 170 20.74 2.17 -20.14
CA GLU A 170 20.45 1.79 -21.52
C GLU A 170 19.67 2.89 -22.25
N TRP A 171 18.70 3.53 -21.59
CA TRP A 171 17.88 4.58 -22.19
C TRP A 171 18.61 5.91 -22.43
N LYS A 172 19.87 6.05 -22.00
CA LYS A 172 20.74 7.19 -22.35
C LYS A 172 21.24 7.13 -23.79
N LYS A 173 21.20 5.96 -24.43
CA LYS A 173 21.82 5.74 -25.74
C LYS A 173 20.96 6.35 -26.84
N THR A 174 21.62 6.99 -27.81
CA THR A 174 20.99 7.71 -28.92
C THR A 174 20.10 6.84 -29.81
N ASN A 175 20.33 5.53 -29.88
CA ASN A 175 19.47 4.60 -30.61
C ASN A 175 18.04 4.48 -30.02
N TYR A 176 17.79 5.00 -28.82
CA TYR A 176 16.46 5.09 -28.23
C TYR A 176 15.75 6.42 -28.50
N GLN A 177 16.43 7.44 -29.04
CA GLN A 177 15.91 8.81 -29.21
C GLN A 177 14.54 8.83 -29.91
N GLN A 178 14.40 8.09 -31.00
CA GLN A 178 13.14 8.01 -31.77
C GLN A 178 12.00 7.33 -30.98
N THR A 179 12.32 6.49 -30.00
CA THR A 179 11.32 5.79 -29.17
C THR A 179 10.70 6.71 -28.12
N PHE A 180 11.35 7.82 -27.74
CA PHE A 180 10.78 8.79 -26.81
C PHE A 180 9.62 9.59 -27.42
N GLY A 181 9.57 9.73 -28.75
CA GLY A 181 8.51 10.47 -29.45
C GLY A 181 8.38 11.94 -28.99
N GLY A 182 9.51 12.59 -28.68
CA GLY A 182 9.56 13.98 -28.21
C GLY A 182 9.14 14.20 -26.75
N LYS A 183 8.93 13.13 -25.97
CA LYS A 183 8.48 13.21 -24.57
C LYS A 183 9.63 13.37 -23.58
N THR A 184 9.35 14.01 -22.45
CA THR A 184 10.24 14.02 -21.29
C THR A 184 9.97 12.79 -20.42
N LEU A 185 11.01 12.00 -20.15
CA LEU A 185 10.93 10.83 -19.28
C LEU A 185 11.70 11.08 -17.99
N PHE A 186 11.12 10.71 -16.86
CA PHE A 186 11.76 10.64 -15.55
C PHE A 186 11.81 9.17 -15.10
N VAL A 187 12.96 8.72 -14.64
CA VAL A 187 13.12 7.34 -14.15
C VAL A 187 13.81 7.37 -12.81
N SER A 188 13.11 6.86 -11.81
CA SER A 188 13.56 6.86 -10.42
C SER A 188 13.81 5.46 -9.92
N HIS A 189 14.99 5.27 -9.32
CA HIS A 189 15.39 4.02 -8.71
C HIS A 189 16.52 4.24 -7.70
N GLY A 190 16.37 3.71 -6.48
CA GLY A 190 17.45 3.63 -5.51
C GLY A 190 17.97 5.00 -5.00
N GLY A 191 17.08 5.97 -4.82
CA GLY A 191 17.46 7.32 -4.37
C GLY A 191 17.82 8.29 -5.50
N GLU A 192 17.95 7.80 -6.74
CA GLU A 192 18.30 8.61 -7.90
C GLU A 192 17.12 8.74 -8.86
N CYS A 193 16.85 9.97 -9.31
CA CYS A 193 15.95 10.25 -10.43
C CYS A 193 16.75 10.85 -11.60
N LEU A 194 16.59 10.27 -12.79
CA LEU A 194 17.17 10.78 -14.03
C LEU A 194 16.06 11.31 -14.94
N GLN A 195 16.24 12.51 -15.47
CA GLN A 195 15.39 13.09 -16.50
C GLN A 195 16.06 12.90 -17.86
N TYR A 196 15.30 12.44 -18.85
CA TYR A 196 15.72 12.21 -20.22
C TYR A 196 14.89 13.12 -21.12
N VAL A 197 15.57 14.02 -21.84
CA VAL A 197 14.95 14.93 -22.80
C VAL A 197 15.54 14.62 -24.17
N PRO A 198 14.76 14.02 -25.09
CA PRO A 198 15.21 13.81 -26.46
C PRO A 198 15.29 15.17 -27.18
N ASP A 199 16.41 15.42 -27.85
CA ASP A 199 16.65 16.61 -28.67
C ASP A 199 16.98 16.15 -30.09
N GLU A 200 16.31 16.69 -31.11
CA GLU A 200 16.47 16.28 -32.51
C GLU A 200 17.92 16.42 -33.01
N GLN A 201 18.69 17.37 -32.48
CA GLN A 201 20.06 17.69 -32.92
C GLN A 201 21.13 17.17 -31.95
N GLN A 202 20.83 17.09 -30.65
CA GLN A 202 21.81 16.75 -29.59
C GLN A 202 21.65 15.34 -29.00
N GLY A 203 20.67 14.55 -29.47
CA GLY A 203 20.47 13.18 -29.02
C GLY A 203 19.55 13.12 -27.80
N ILE A 204 20.05 12.68 -26.65
CA ILE A 204 19.26 12.60 -25.40
C ILE A 204 20.04 13.33 -24.31
N THR A 205 19.51 14.46 -23.86
CA THR A 205 20.05 15.19 -22.71
C THR A 205 19.57 14.51 -21.45
N VAL A 206 20.51 14.20 -20.54
CA VAL A 206 20.22 13.55 -19.27
C VAL A 206 20.62 14.45 -18.11
N SER A 207 19.67 14.75 -17.23
CA SER A 207 19.88 15.58 -16.04
C SER A 207 19.42 14.86 -14.76
N ARG A 208 19.74 15.46 -13.61
CA ARG A 208 19.39 14.94 -12.28
C ARG A 208 18.55 16.00 -11.55
N PRO A 209 17.22 16.01 -11.70
CA PRO A 209 16.36 17.03 -11.10
C PRO A 209 16.41 16.94 -9.57
N SER A 210 16.91 17.98 -8.90
CA SER A 210 17.11 17.97 -7.44
C SER A 210 15.81 17.77 -6.65
N TYR A 211 14.69 18.30 -7.18
CA TYR A 211 13.37 18.22 -6.56
C TYR A 211 12.72 16.82 -6.67
N LEU A 212 13.27 15.92 -7.48
CA LEU A 212 12.81 14.53 -7.61
C LEU A 212 13.84 13.50 -7.09
N GLN A 213 14.87 13.92 -6.35
CA GLN A 213 15.77 12.97 -5.69
C GLN A 213 15.17 12.56 -4.34
N GLY A 214 14.69 11.32 -4.22
CA GLY A 214 14.07 10.80 -3.00
C GLY A 214 14.50 9.36 -2.70
N ASP A 215 14.91 9.10 -1.46
CA ASP A 215 15.38 7.77 -1.02
C ASP A 215 14.26 6.89 -0.46
N HIS A 216 13.28 6.60 -1.33
CA HIS A 216 12.15 5.72 -1.01
C HIS A 216 12.53 4.25 -1.24
N GLU A 217 12.19 3.36 -0.30
CA GLU A 217 12.33 1.92 -0.51
C GLU A 217 11.32 1.40 -1.55
N GLU A 218 10.09 1.90 -1.47
CA GLU A 218 8.95 1.35 -2.22
C GLU A 218 8.46 2.30 -3.31
N ALA A 219 8.02 1.72 -4.42
CA ALA A 219 7.46 2.48 -5.53
C ALA A 219 6.17 3.22 -5.14
N ASP A 220 5.38 2.71 -4.18
CA ASP A 220 4.11 3.32 -3.77
C ASP A 220 4.27 4.73 -3.18
N THR A 221 5.17 4.91 -2.24
CA THR A 221 5.51 6.22 -1.65
C THR A 221 6.31 7.09 -2.62
N LEU A 222 7.14 6.48 -3.47
CA LEU A 222 7.88 7.20 -4.51
C LEU A 222 6.93 7.77 -5.58
N ILE A 223 5.89 7.04 -5.96
CA ILE A 223 4.83 7.53 -6.86
C ILE A 223 4.16 8.75 -6.25
N ALA A 224 3.74 8.68 -4.98
CA ALA A 224 3.10 9.81 -4.31
C ALA A 224 4.04 11.03 -4.21
N PHE A 225 5.33 10.80 -3.94
CA PHE A 225 6.36 11.84 -3.96
C PHE A 225 6.49 12.48 -5.35
N HIS A 226 6.48 11.69 -6.41
CA HIS A 226 6.48 12.20 -7.79
C HIS A 226 5.21 13.00 -8.11
N VAL A 227 4.02 12.49 -7.76
CA VAL A 227 2.73 13.20 -7.96
C VAL A 227 2.78 14.58 -7.33
N ALA A 228 3.30 14.70 -6.10
CA ALA A 228 3.41 15.97 -5.39
C ALA A 228 4.43 16.96 -5.98
N ASN A 229 5.29 16.51 -6.90
CA ASN A 229 6.35 17.32 -7.51
C ASN A 229 6.18 17.48 -9.04
N VAL A 230 5.09 16.94 -9.61
CA VAL A 230 4.65 17.32 -10.96
C VAL A 230 4.18 18.78 -10.90
N SER A 231 4.32 19.51 -12.01
CA SER A 231 3.83 20.88 -12.14
C SER A 231 2.40 21.02 -11.60
N GLU A 232 2.16 21.99 -10.71
CA GLU A 232 0.87 22.22 -10.04
C GLU A 232 -0.31 22.42 -11.02
N ALA A 233 -0.03 22.81 -12.27
CA ALA A 233 -1.04 23.04 -13.30
C ALA A 233 -1.41 21.80 -14.13
N GLU A 234 -0.80 20.64 -13.88
CA GLU A 234 -0.94 19.46 -14.72
C GLU A 234 -1.64 18.30 -13.99
N ASN A 235 -2.73 17.81 -14.58
CA ASN A 235 -3.42 16.60 -14.11
C ASN A 235 -2.47 15.40 -14.12
N VAL A 236 -2.73 14.39 -13.30
CA VAL A 236 -1.84 13.25 -13.16
C VAL A 236 -2.59 11.94 -13.34
N VAL A 237 -2.07 11.08 -14.22
CA VAL A 237 -2.55 9.70 -14.36
C VAL A 237 -1.51 8.75 -13.79
N VAL A 238 -1.89 7.97 -12.77
CA VAL A 238 -1.03 6.99 -12.10
C VAL A 238 -1.41 5.58 -12.56
N ARG A 239 -0.51 4.94 -13.30
CA ARG A 239 -0.63 3.54 -13.70
C ARG A 239 -0.11 2.63 -12.59
N ALA A 240 -1.00 2.19 -11.72
CA ALA A 240 -0.71 1.30 -10.60
C ALA A 240 -1.89 0.36 -10.34
N SER A 241 -1.70 -0.72 -9.59
CA SER A 241 -2.80 -1.61 -9.20
C SER A 241 -2.80 -2.00 -7.71
N ASP A 242 -1.83 -1.50 -6.95
CA ASP A 242 -1.77 -1.74 -5.51
C ASP A 242 -2.75 -0.82 -4.76
N THR A 243 -3.37 -1.37 -3.71
CA THR A 243 -4.23 -0.60 -2.80
C THR A 243 -3.42 0.42 -2.01
N ASP A 244 -2.15 0.13 -1.73
CA ASP A 244 -1.29 1.01 -0.94
C ASP A 244 -1.09 2.36 -1.67
N VAL A 245 -0.91 2.34 -3.00
CA VAL A 245 -0.85 3.55 -3.83
C VAL A 245 -2.13 4.40 -3.70
N LEU A 246 -3.30 3.78 -3.87
CA LEU A 246 -4.59 4.50 -3.77
C LEU A 246 -4.76 5.16 -2.41
N VAL A 247 -4.48 4.43 -1.33
CA VAL A 247 -4.60 4.93 0.05
C VAL A 247 -3.64 6.10 0.31
N ILE A 248 -2.39 6.00 -0.15
CA ILE A 248 -1.39 7.06 0.02
C ILE A 248 -1.81 8.31 -0.75
N LEU A 249 -2.29 8.17 -1.99
CA LEU A 249 -2.72 9.31 -2.80
C LEU A 249 -3.93 10.02 -2.18
N ILE A 250 -4.97 9.29 -1.74
CA ILE A 250 -6.12 9.90 -1.06
C ILE A 250 -5.68 10.63 0.21
N GLY A 251 -4.82 10.00 1.03
CA GLY A 251 -4.32 10.62 2.26
C GLY A 251 -3.34 11.77 2.04
N ALA A 252 -2.70 11.86 0.87
CA ALA A 252 -1.92 13.03 0.49
C ALA A 252 -2.84 14.21 0.18
N ILE A 253 -3.90 13.99 -0.62
CA ILE A 253 -4.91 14.99 -0.95
C ILE A 253 -5.61 15.50 0.31
N GLY A 254 -6.08 14.59 1.17
CA GLY A 254 -6.81 14.98 2.39
C GLY A 254 -5.99 15.79 3.39
N ARG A 255 -4.65 15.80 3.29
CA ARG A 255 -3.74 16.57 4.17
C ARG A 255 -3.38 17.94 3.63
N GLN A 256 -3.75 18.25 2.39
CA GLN A 256 -3.52 19.56 1.82
C GLN A 256 -4.51 20.56 2.43
N ASN A 257 -4.04 21.78 2.70
CA ASN A 257 -4.87 22.83 3.28
C ASN A 257 -5.79 23.41 2.19
N GLU A 258 -7.01 23.81 2.55
CA GLU A 258 -7.99 24.45 1.64
C GLU A 258 -7.48 25.74 0.96
N GLU A 259 -6.37 26.32 1.44
CA GLU A 259 -5.75 27.54 0.90
C GLU A 259 -4.79 27.29 -0.27
N ASP A 260 -4.39 26.04 -0.52
CA ASP A 260 -3.62 25.68 -1.72
C ASP A 260 -4.56 25.51 -2.91
N SER A 261 -4.16 26.11 -4.04
CA SER A 261 -4.79 26.08 -5.36
C SER A 261 -5.57 24.80 -5.68
N SER A 262 -6.65 24.91 -6.47
CA SER A 262 -7.39 23.75 -7.00
C SER A 262 -6.42 22.67 -7.49
N LEU A 263 -6.37 21.55 -6.78
CA LEU A 263 -5.42 20.49 -7.05
C LEU A 263 -5.64 19.92 -8.45
N PRO A 264 -4.57 19.56 -9.16
CA PRO A 264 -4.71 18.81 -10.40
C PRO A 264 -5.48 17.50 -10.17
N ASP A 265 -6.27 17.09 -11.16
CA ASP A 265 -7.01 15.82 -11.08
C ASP A 265 -6.03 14.66 -11.03
N ILE A 266 -6.12 13.83 -9.98
CA ILE A 266 -5.34 12.61 -9.83
C ILE A 266 -6.24 11.42 -10.18
N ILE A 267 -5.87 10.70 -11.23
CA ILE A 267 -6.61 9.52 -11.72
C ILE A 267 -5.69 8.31 -11.67
N MET A 268 -6.14 7.23 -11.04
CA MET A 268 -5.42 5.96 -11.02
C MET A 268 -5.95 5.01 -12.10
N ASP A 269 -5.11 4.66 -13.07
CA ASP A 269 -5.39 3.64 -14.08
C ASP A 269 -5.06 2.25 -13.53
N CYS A 270 -6.08 1.52 -13.10
CA CYS A 270 -5.97 0.27 -12.34
C CYS A 270 -6.45 -0.94 -13.14
N GLY A 271 -5.81 -2.11 -12.95
CA GLY A 271 -6.21 -3.39 -13.58
C GLY A 271 -5.67 -3.58 -15.00
N ILE A 272 -5.91 -4.75 -15.60
CA ILE A 272 -5.37 -5.14 -16.92
C ILE A 272 -6.48 -5.72 -17.81
N GLY A 273 -6.39 -5.50 -19.12
CA GLY A 273 -7.35 -6.03 -20.09
C GLY A 273 -8.78 -5.61 -19.76
N ASN A 274 -9.71 -6.56 -19.69
CA ASN A 274 -11.12 -6.31 -19.39
C ASN A 274 -11.38 -5.81 -17.95
N SER A 275 -10.38 -5.87 -17.07
CA SER A 275 -10.47 -5.34 -15.70
C SER A 275 -9.83 -3.96 -15.54
N ARG A 276 -9.25 -3.41 -16.63
CA ARG A 276 -8.66 -2.07 -16.65
C ARG A 276 -9.77 -1.03 -16.49
N ARG A 277 -9.58 -0.08 -15.58
CA ARG A 277 -10.53 0.98 -15.24
C ARG A 277 -9.80 2.17 -14.62
N TYR A 278 -10.45 3.32 -14.64
CA TYR A 278 -9.91 4.57 -14.12
C TYR A 278 -10.63 4.95 -12.83
N ILE A 279 -9.84 5.17 -11.78
CA ILE A 279 -10.30 5.54 -10.44
C ILE A 279 -9.98 7.03 -10.25
N ASN A 280 -10.99 7.88 -10.08
CA ASN A 280 -10.82 9.30 -9.79
C ASN A 280 -10.46 9.47 -8.31
N VAL A 281 -9.17 9.66 -8.03
CA VAL A 281 -8.66 9.73 -6.66
C VAL A 281 -9.06 11.04 -5.99
N THR A 282 -9.02 12.15 -6.73
CA THR A 282 -9.44 13.48 -6.25
C THR A 282 -10.92 13.47 -5.84
N ASN A 283 -11.81 12.99 -6.71
CA ASN A 283 -13.24 12.89 -6.40
C ASN A 283 -13.52 11.99 -5.19
N ILE A 284 -12.82 10.85 -5.07
CA ILE A 284 -12.98 9.98 -3.90
C ILE A 284 -12.55 10.72 -2.62
N ALA A 285 -11.44 11.45 -2.65
CA ALA A 285 -10.97 12.20 -1.49
C ALA A 285 -12.00 13.25 -1.04
N GLU A 286 -12.53 14.04 -1.98
CA GLU A 286 -13.58 15.03 -1.72
C GLU A 286 -14.82 14.39 -1.07
N ILE A 287 -15.33 13.30 -1.66
CA ILE A 287 -16.52 12.60 -1.15
C ILE A 287 -16.29 12.01 0.24
N LEU A 288 -15.09 11.51 0.52
CA LEU A 288 -14.75 11.01 1.85
C LEU A 288 -14.75 12.13 2.89
N GLU A 289 -14.21 13.31 2.55
CA GLU A 289 -14.21 14.48 3.41
C GLU A 289 -15.63 15.04 3.64
N GLU A 290 -16.47 15.09 2.60
CA GLU A 290 -17.89 15.44 2.71
C GLU A 290 -18.66 14.45 3.60
N HIS A 291 -18.38 13.15 3.45
CA HIS A 291 -19.05 12.10 4.22
C HIS A 291 -18.62 12.11 5.69
N LYS A 292 -17.32 12.29 5.94
CA LYS A 292 -16.72 12.26 7.27
C LYS A 292 -15.45 13.13 7.27
N PRO A 293 -15.50 14.36 7.81
CA PRO A 293 -14.34 15.25 7.84
C PRO A 293 -13.12 14.60 8.49
N GLY A 294 -11.96 14.74 7.84
CA GLY A 294 -10.66 14.15 8.16
C GLY A 294 -10.47 12.70 7.68
N LEU A 295 -11.48 12.06 7.08
CA LEU A 295 -11.40 10.64 6.73
C LEU A 295 -10.36 10.35 5.64
N ALA A 296 -10.20 11.22 4.64
CA ALA A 296 -9.17 11.03 3.62
C ALA A 296 -7.78 11.08 4.25
N SER A 297 -7.54 12.08 5.11
CA SER A 297 -6.32 12.21 5.92
C SER A 297 -6.05 11.01 6.85
N ALA A 298 -7.10 10.41 7.40
CA ALA A 298 -7.02 9.26 8.29
C ALA A 298 -6.66 7.93 7.58
N LEU A 299 -6.91 7.82 6.26
CA LEU A 299 -6.80 6.54 5.55
C LEU A 299 -5.42 5.87 5.65
N PRO A 300 -4.27 6.56 5.55
CA PRO A 300 -2.95 5.93 5.71
C PRO A 300 -2.76 5.28 7.09
N GLY A 301 -3.07 6.01 8.17
CA GLY A 301 -2.96 5.48 9.54
C GLY A 301 -3.94 4.33 9.78
N TYR A 302 -5.16 4.46 9.27
CA TYR A 302 -6.17 3.41 9.28
C TYR A 302 -5.70 2.13 8.56
N HIS A 303 -5.11 2.29 7.38
CA HIS A 303 -4.68 1.18 6.53
C HIS A 303 -3.51 0.43 7.16
N ALA A 304 -2.55 1.15 7.74
CA ALA A 304 -1.47 0.58 8.54
C ALA A 304 -1.99 -0.11 9.80
N PHE A 305 -2.93 0.48 10.53
CA PHE A 305 -3.47 -0.11 11.76
C PHE A 305 -4.25 -1.41 11.52
N THR A 306 -4.99 -1.49 10.41
CA THR A 306 -5.80 -2.66 10.06
C THR A 306 -5.06 -3.72 9.24
N GLY A 307 -3.76 -3.53 9.02
CA GLY A 307 -2.84 -4.44 8.32
C GLY A 307 -2.57 -4.03 6.87
N CYS A 308 -1.30 -3.82 6.54
CA CYS A 308 -0.79 -3.56 5.18
C CYS A 308 0.40 -4.47 4.85
N ASP A 309 1.26 -4.14 3.89
CA ASP A 309 2.46 -4.95 3.61
C ASP A 309 3.48 -4.91 4.76
N PHE A 310 3.42 -3.89 5.63
CA PHE A 310 4.34 -3.69 6.76
C PHE A 310 3.79 -4.15 8.11
N THR A 311 2.48 -4.22 8.26
CA THR A 311 1.81 -4.47 9.55
C THR A 311 0.84 -5.63 9.44
N SER A 312 0.66 -6.37 10.54
CA SER A 312 -0.30 -7.47 10.56
C SER A 312 -1.74 -6.97 10.59
N ALA A 313 -2.63 -7.70 9.91
CA ALA A 313 -4.07 -7.58 10.12
C ALA A 313 -4.50 -8.16 11.47
N PHE A 314 -5.70 -7.79 11.92
CA PHE A 314 -6.37 -8.42 13.05
C PHE A 314 -6.97 -9.77 12.64
N TYR A 315 -6.83 -10.78 13.51
CA TYR A 315 -7.30 -12.14 13.22
C TYR A 315 -8.79 -12.20 12.85
N ARG A 316 -9.06 -12.70 11.63
CA ARG A 316 -10.39 -12.80 11.03
C ARG A 316 -11.13 -11.47 10.94
N LYS A 317 -10.41 -10.37 10.73
CA LYS A 317 -10.99 -9.03 10.51
C LYS A 317 -10.52 -8.49 9.17
N GLY A 318 -11.50 -8.25 8.29
CA GLY A 318 -11.29 -7.49 7.05
C GLY A 318 -11.25 -5.99 7.31
N LYS A 319 -11.04 -5.20 6.24
CA LYS A 319 -10.99 -3.73 6.28
C LYS A 319 -12.35 -3.04 6.13
N SER A 320 -13.39 -3.68 5.59
CA SER A 320 -14.66 -2.97 5.38
C SER A 320 -15.38 -2.64 6.69
N LYS A 321 -15.40 -3.57 7.66
CA LYS A 321 -16.10 -3.37 8.94
C LYS A 321 -15.43 -2.30 9.82
N PRO A 322 -14.09 -2.31 10.01
CA PRO A 322 -13.41 -1.23 10.74
C PRO A 322 -13.63 0.15 10.12
N LEU A 323 -13.60 0.26 8.78
CA LEU A 323 -13.90 1.53 8.10
C LEU A 323 -15.31 2.02 8.45
N SER A 324 -16.32 1.15 8.41
CA SER A 324 -17.69 1.54 8.82
C SER A 324 -17.84 1.89 10.29
N ILE A 325 -16.93 1.47 11.17
CA ILE A 325 -16.92 1.96 12.56
C ILE A 325 -16.47 3.43 12.60
N ILE A 326 -15.51 3.82 11.76
CA ILE A 326 -15.01 5.21 11.65
C ILE A 326 -16.07 6.10 11.00
N GLU A 327 -16.68 5.64 9.89
CA GLU A 327 -17.74 6.36 9.18
C GLU A 327 -18.92 6.71 10.12
N ASN A 328 -19.29 5.80 11.03
CA ASN A 328 -20.42 5.98 11.95
C ASN A 328 -20.03 6.61 13.31
N ASP A 329 -18.76 6.95 13.54
CA ASP A 329 -18.32 7.54 14.80
C ASP A 329 -18.74 9.01 14.89
N GLN A 330 -19.71 9.31 15.74
CA GLN A 330 -20.21 10.68 15.94
C GLN A 330 -19.18 11.60 16.61
N SER A 331 -18.24 11.04 17.37
CA SER A 331 -17.26 11.85 18.11
C SER A 331 -16.12 12.39 17.25
N GLY A 332 -15.81 11.72 16.13
CA GLY A 332 -14.63 12.02 15.31
C GLY A 332 -13.31 11.55 15.94
N SER A 333 -13.35 10.94 17.12
CA SER A 333 -12.17 10.48 17.84
C SER A 333 -11.38 9.43 17.08
N TYR A 334 -12.06 8.56 16.32
CA TYR A 334 -11.37 7.53 15.52
C TYR A 334 -10.72 8.12 14.27
N VAL A 335 -11.30 9.17 13.68
CA VAL A 335 -10.64 9.89 12.57
C VAL A 335 -9.36 10.53 13.08
N ASN A 336 -9.44 11.32 14.16
CA ASN A 336 -8.27 11.97 14.75
C ASN A 336 -7.19 10.97 15.14
N LEU A 337 -7.57 9.84 15.74
CA LEU A 337 -6.63 8.75 16.06
C LEU A 337 -5.80 8.33 14.84
N PHE A 338 -6.44 8.16 13.69
CA PHE A 338 -5.75 7.68 12.49
C PHE A 338 -5.02 8.78 11.71
N ILE A 339 -5.44 10.04 11.86
CA ILE A 339 -4.64 11.19 11.44
C ILE A 339 -3.34 11.22 12.26
N ASP A 340 -3.45 11.15 13.58
CA ASP A 340 -2.31 11.16 14.50
C ASP A 340 -1.36 9.98 14.26
N MET A 341 -1.88 8.78 13.99
CA MET A 341 -1.04 7.63 13.58
C MET A 341 -0.29 7.86 12.27
N GLY A 342 -0.81 8.72 11.40
CA GLY A 342 -0.19 9.10 10.12
C GLY A 342 0.81 10.25 10.21
N ASP A 343 0.91 10.93 11.35
CA ASP A 343 1.86 11.99 11.62
C ASP A 343 2.95 11.52 12.58
N ARG A 344 4.20 11.64 12.14
CA ARG A 344 5.39 11.28 12.93
C ARG A 344 5.58 12.15 14.19
N ASN A 345 4.93 13.31 14.25
CA ASN A 345 5.06 14.25 15.36
C ASN A 345 3.91 14.16 16.37
N SER A 346 2.85 13.41 16.06
CA SER A 346 1.68 13.27 16.92
C SER A 346 1.85 12.14 17.93
N ASP A 347 1.30 12.33 19.12
CA ASP A 347 1.14 11.28 20.12
C ASP A 347 -0.17 10.52 19.87
N VAL A 348 -0.09 9.20 19.76
CA VAL A 348 -1.26 8.35 19.51
C VAL A 348 -1.99 8.03 20.82
N ASP A 349 -3.27 8.37 20.92
CA ASP A 349 -4.10 8.02 22.07
C ASP A 349 -4.40 6.50 22.09
N LEU A 350 -3.68 5.79 22.96
CA LEU A 350 -3.82 4.34 23.15
C LEU A 350 -5.17 3.93 23.75
N HIS A 351 -5.87 4.82 24.47
CA HIS A 351 -7.21 4.54 25.00
C HIS A 351 -8.23 4.50 23.86
N ILE A 352 -8.17 5.47 22.94
CA ILE A 352 -9.03 5.49 21.75
C ILE A 352 -8.69 4.31 20.83
N ALA A 353 -7.40 4.00 20.62
CA ALA A 353 -6.99 2.82 19.87
C ALA A 353 -7.52 1.51 20.50
N SER A 354 -7.41 1.39 21.82
CA SER A 354 -7.95 0.26 22.58
C SER A 354 -9.47 0.15 22.41
N GLU A 355 -10.18 1.26 22.51
CA GLU A 355 -11.62 1.30 22.28
C GLU A 355 -11.96 0.82 20.86
N PHE A 356 -11.28 1.35 19.84
CA PHE A 356 -11.49 0.97 18.45
C PHE A 356 -11.30 -0.53 18.22
N VAL A 357 -10.24 -1.13 18.79
CA VAL A 357 -10.02 -2.58 18.74
C VAL A 357 -11.17 -3.35 19.39
N CYS A 358 -11.69 -2.89 20.54
CA CYS A 358 -12.87 -3.50 21.15
C CYS A 358 -14.07 -3.50 20.18
N ARG A 359 -14.31 -2.39 19.47
CA ARG A 359 -15.39 -2.28 18.47
C ARG A 359 -15.18 -3.22 17.27
N ILE A 360 -13.96 -3.37 16.76
CA ILE A 360 -13.62 -4.35 15.69
C ILE A 360 -14.03 -5.78 16.08
N TYR A 361 -13.81 -6.15 17.34
CA TYR A 361 -14.19 -7.46 17.89
C TYR A 361 -15.64 -7.56 18.38
N ALA A 362 -16.45 -6.53 18.12
CA ALA A 362 -17.84 -6.41 18.55
C ALA A 362 -18.01 -6.53 20.06
N VAL A 363 -17.07 -5.94 20.82
CA VAL A 363 -17.15 -5.78 22.27
C VAL A 363 -17.49 -4.33 22.57
N THR A 364 -18.74 -4.07 22.96
CA THR A 364 -19.26 -2.72 23.19
C THR A 364 -19.29 -2.31 24.66
N LYS A 365 -19.24 -3.28 25.59
CA LYS A 365 -19.37 -3.06 27.03
C LYS A 365 -18.13 -2.49 27.71
N THR A 366 -17.00 -2.47 27.01
CA THR A 366 -15.73 -1.95 27.51
C THR A 366 -15.00 -1.19 26.40
N LYS A 367 -14.07 -0.34 26.81
CA LYS A 367 -13.10 0.37 25.97
C LYS A 367 -11.67 -0.16 26.15
N ASP A 368 -11.48 -1.06 27.11
CA ASP A 368 -10.18 -1.66 27.45
C ASP A 368 -10.02 -3.03 26.78
N VAL A 369 -8.94 -3.20 26.02
CA VAL A 369 -8.65 -4.45 25.29
C VAL A 369 -8.40 -5.65 26.21
N ASN A 370 -7.86 -5.45 27.42
CA ASN A 370 -7.60 -6.55 28.36
C ASN A 370 -8.92 -7.06 28.94
N GLU A 371 -9.82 -6.16 29.31
CA GLU A 371 -11.19 -6.50 29.71
C GLU A 371 -11.96 -7.14 28.54
N ALA A 372 -11.76 -6.67 27.31
CA ALA A 372 -12.38 -7.30 26.14
C ALA A 372 -11.90 -8.75 25.93
N ARG A 373 -10.61 -9.02 26.13
CA ARG A 373 -10.04 -10.39 26.12
C ARG A 373 -10.68 -11.26 27.20
N TYR A 374 -10.85 -10.73 28.41
CA TYR A 374 -11.54 -11.42 29.50
C TYR A 374 -12.96 -11.80 29.10
N GLN A 375 -13.74 -10.83 28.64
CA GLN A 375 -15.13 -11.07 28.26
C GLN A 375 -15.24 -12.12 27.14
N LYS A 376 -14.35 -12.07 26.14
CA LYS A 376 -14.31 -13.08 25.08
C LYS A 376 -13.97 -14.48 25.59
N LEU A 377 -13.00 -14.60 26.51
CA LEU A 377 -12.67 -15.89 27.14
C LEU A 377 -13.86 -16.47 27.91
N ILE A 378 -14.55 -15.64 28.70
CA ILE A 378 -15.74 -16.05 29.46
C ILE A 378 -16.88 -16.48 28.54
N GLN A 379 -17.13 -15.72 27.46
CA GLN A 379 -18.13 -16.08 26.43
C GLN A 379 -17.80 -17.43 25.77
N MET A 380 -16.54 -17.66 25.38
CA MET A 380 -16.11 -18.91 24.74
C MET A 380 -16.20 -20.13 25.65
N THR A 381 -16.16 -19.93 26.97
CA THR A 381 -16.21 -21.02 27.96
C THR A 381 -17.61 -21.25 28.53
N GLY A 382 -18.62 -20.47 28.10
CA GLY A 382 -20.02 -20.67 28.47
C GLY A 382 -20.40 -20.16 29.87
N LYS A 383 -19.50 -19.45 30.56
CA LYS A 383 -19.75 -18.95 31.94
C LYS A 383 -20.48 -17.60 31.99
N VAL A 384 -21.57 -17.45 31.24
CA VAL A 384 -22.43 -16.26 31.37
C VAL A 384 -23.60 -16.47 32.34
N ASP A 385 -24.01 -17.71 32.65
CA ASP A 385 -25.26 -17.91 33.43
C ASP A 385 -25.12 -18.51 34.85
N GLN A 386 -23.93 -18.61 35.45
CA GLN A 386 -23.82 -19.22 36.80
C GLN A 386 -23.11 -18.39 37.88
N VAL A 387 -22.38 -17.32 37.57
CA VAL A 387 -21.69 -16.53 38.62
C VAL A 387 -22.58 -15.46 39.24
N ILE A 388 -23.70 -15.10 38.59
CA ILE A 388 -24.66 -14.11 39.15
C ILE A 388 -25.86 -14.82 39.82
N MET A 389 -26.17 -16.06 39.46
CA MET A 389 -27.29 -16.82 40.04
C MET A 389 -26.95 -17.57 41.34
N VAL A 390 -25.67 -17.82 41.65
CA VAL A 390 -25.27 -18.43 42.95
C VAL A 390 -25.13 -17.38 44.06
N LYS A 391 -25.20 -16.08 43.73
CA LYS A 391 -25.42 -15.02 44.73
C LYS A 391 -26.89 -14.60 44.82
N GLY A 392 -27.80 -15.53 44.54
CA GLY A 392 -29.22 -15.40 44.84
C GLY A 392 -29.57 -16.09 46.16
N GLN A 393 -30.21 -15.33 47.05
CA GLN A 393 -31.15 -15.74 48.11
C GLN A 393 -30.63 -15.92 49.55
N LYS A 394 -31.02 -14.92 50.37
CA LYS A 394 -31.69 -15.06 51.68
C LYS A 394 -32.03 -16.51 52.04
N ILE A 395 -31.55 -17.03 53.18
CA ILE A 395 -32.07 -16.81 54.55
C ILE A 395 -30.84 -16.80 55.48
#